data_AF-A0AAW2S340-F1
#
_entry.id   AF-A0AAW2S340-F1
#
_cell.length_a   1.000
_cell.length_b   1.000
_cell.length_c   1.000
_cell.angle_alpha   90.00
_cell.angle_beta   90.00
_cell.angle_gamma   90.00
#
_symmetry.space_group_name_H-M   'P 1'
#
loop_
_entity.id
_entity.type
_entity.pdbx_description
1 polymer ?
#
loop_
_entity_poly.entity_id
_entity_poly.type
_entity_poly.pdbx_seq_one_letter_code
_entity_poly.pdbx_strand_id
1 'polypeptide(L)'
;MAIFGTFFMLILISIVFMSIAPPVASNRLTDTEIKHLCSKTSNLENCYKVLKSDPRTRNVDARGLAEVSIDLASKKANKTHSLINSFVNKTHDSRLKNIYKLCSSNYNDAIRDLKVIKNYLKSGAFKNIPVQVKDASEEIKQCKNVFGGATSDGAHIRREIRRLNFLSA
;
A
#
# COMPACT_ATOMS: atom_id res chain seq x y z
N MET A 1 2.22 60.77 -1.98
CA MET A 1 1.81 59.59 -1.19
C MET A 1 0.57 58.91 -1.79
N ALA A 2 0.59 58.58 -3.09
CA ALA A 2 -0.55 57.94 -3.79
C ALA A 2 -0.22 56.53 -4.32
N ILE A 3 1.07 56.20 -4.45
CA ILE A 3 1.57 54.94 -5.02
C ILE A 3 1.43 53.77 -4.03
N PHE A 4 1.52 54.03 -2.72
CA PHE A 4 1.32 53.01 -1.68
C PHE A 4 -0.14 52.53 -1.61
N GLY A 5 -1.10 53.43 -1.87
CA GLY A 5 -2.53 53.10 -1.87
C GLY A 5 -2.93 52.18 -3.02
N THR A 6 -2.35 52.37 -4.21
CA THR A 6 -2.67 51.54 -5.39
C THR A 6 -2.15 50.11 -5.23
N PHE A 7 -0.95 49.94 -4.67
CA PHE A 7 -0.39 48.61 -4.36
C PHE A 7 -1.24 47.85 -3.34
N PHE A 8 -1.69 48.52 -2.29
CA PHE A 8 -2.52 47.91 -1.25
C PHE A 8 -3.88 47.45 -1.81
N MET A 9 -4.48 48.23 -2.73
CA MET A 9 -5.73 47.88 -3.39
C MET A 9 -5.57 46.68 -4.34
N LEU A 10 -4.45 46.56 -5.07
CA LEU A 10 -4.16 45.41 -5.94
C LEU A 10 -3.96 44.11 -5.14
N ILE A 11 -3.36 44.19 -3.95
CA ILE A 11 -3.19 43.06 -3.04
C ILE A 11 -4.56 42.58 -2.53
N LEU A 12 -5.44 43.51 -2.12
CA LEU A 12 -6.79 43.17 -1.66
C LEU A 12 -7.62 42.51 -2.77
N ILE A 13 -7.52 43.01 -4.01
CA ILE A 13 -8.20 42.41 -5.17
C ILE A 13 -7.69 40.99 -5.42
N SER A 14 -6.37 40.74 -5.32
CA SER A 14 -5.82 39.38 -5.47
C SER A 14 -6.30 38.40 -4.39
N ILE A 15 -6.43 38.87 -3.14
CA ILE A 15 -6.92 38.05 -2.02
C ILE A 15 -8.40 37.70 -2.22
N VAL A 16 -9.21 38.65 -2.71
CA VAL A 16 -10.63 38.41 -3.03
C VAL A 16 -10.77 37.43 -4.19
N PHE A 17 -9.93 37.52 -5.23
CA PHE A 17 -9.92 36.55 -6.33
C PHE A 17 -9.52 35.12 -5.89
N MET A 18 -8.58 34.97 -4.96
CA MET A 18 -8.28 33.65 -4.36
C MET A 18 -9.44 33.10 -3.51
N SER A 19 -10.27 33.98 -2.93
CA SER A 19 -11.41 33.60 -2.09
C SER A 19 -12.65 33.19 -2.92
N ILE A 20 -12.72 33.60 -4.19
CA ILE A 20 -13.79 33.25 -5.15
C ILE A 20 -13.44 32.00 -5.96
N ALA A 21 -12.17 31.57 -5.94
CA ALA A 21 -11.80 30.28 -6.50
C ALA A 21 -12.59 29.20 -5.75
N PRO A 22 -13.36 28.35 -6.44
CA PRO A 22 -14.02 27.23 -5.79
C PRO A 22 -12.96 26.42 -5.03
N PRO A 23 -13.29 25.85 -3.85
CA PRO A 23 -12.37 24.98 -3.14
C PRO A 23 -11.89 23.94 -4.15
N VAL A 24 -10.56 23.85 -4.34
CA VAL A 24 -9.92 22.95 -5.29
C VAL A 24 -10.66 21.63 -5.23
N ALA A 25 -11.46 21.34 -6.26
CA ALA A 25 -12.18 20.10 -6.33
C ALA A 25 -11.11 19.01 -6.16
N SER A 26 -11.29 18.11 -5.20
CA SER A 26 -10.45 16.92 -5.14
C SER A 26 -10.55 16.28 -6.53
N ASN A 27 -9.49 16.37 -7.34
CA ASN A 27 -9.51 15.85 -8.71
C ASN A 27 -9.73 14.34 -8.60
N ARG A 28 -10.99 13.93 -8.81
CA ARG A 28 -11.40 12.54 -8.72
C ARG A 28 -10.64 11.79 -9.80
N LEU A 29 -10.04 10.67 -9.42
CA LEU A 29 -9.34 9.83 -10.37
C LEU A 29 -10.35 9.12 -11.27
N THR A 30 -10.11 9.25 -12.57
CA THR A 30 -10.77 8.49 -13.62
C THR A 30 -10.24 7.06 -13.67
N ASP A 31 -11.01 6.14 -14.25
CA ASP A 31 -10.56 4.76 -14.46
C ASP A 31 -9.28 4.71 -15.31
N THR A 32 -9.10 5.63 -16.26
CA THR A 32 -7.89 5.77 -17.06
C THR A 32 -6.67 6.12 -16.20
N GLU A 33 -6.82 7.04 -15.25
CA GLU A 33 -5.75 7.41 -14.32
C GLU A 33 -5.40 6.26 -13.37
N ILE A 34 -6.40 5.52 -12.86
CA ILE A 34 -6.16 4.33 -12.03
C ILE A 34 -5.42 3.25 -12.83
N LYS A 35 -5.82 3.00 -14.08
CA LYS A 35 -5.10 2.07 -14.98
C LYS A 35 -3.67 2.54 -15.25
N HIS A 36 -3.46 3.84 -15.45
CA HIS A 36 -2.14 4.41 -15.63
C HIS A 36 -1.25 4.17 -14.40
N LEU A 37 -1.76 4.40 -13.18
CA LEU A 37 -1.05 4.07 -11.95
C LEU A 37 -0.72 2.58 -11.86
N CYS A 38 -1.68 1.72 -12.17
CA CYS A 38 -1.48 0.27 -12.16
C CYS A 38 -0.46 -0.22 -13.20
N SER A 39 -0.29 0.49 -14.31
CA SER A 39 0.76 0.19 -15.31
C SER A 39 2.19 0.29 -14.76
N LYS A 40 2.37 0.98 -13.61
CA LYS A 40 3.67 1.08 -12.92
C LYS A 40 3.95 -0.12 -12.00
N THR A 41 2.99 -1.03 -11.85
CA THR A 41 3.15 -2.27 -11.10
C THR A 41 3.54 -3.42 -12.03
N SER A 42 3.95 -4.56 -11.48
CA SER A 42 4.26 -5.75 -12.28
C SER A 42 3.05 -6.36 -12.98
N ASN A 43 1.83 -6.06 -12.54
CA ASN A 43 0.61 -6.59 -13.13
C ASN A 43 -0.53 -5.56 -13.08
N LEU A 44 -0.75 -4.91 -14.22
CA LEU A 44 -1.79 -3.89 -14.39
C LEU A 44 -3.18 -4.42 -14.06
N GLU A 45 -3.57 -5.54 -14.68
CA GLU A 45 -4.94 -6.08 -14.57
C GLU A 45 -5.28 -6.46 -13.13
N ASN A 46 -4.35 -7.10 -12.42
CA ASN A 46 -4.56 -7.48 -11.04
C ASN A 46 -4.55 -6.26 -10.11
N CYS A 47 -3.65 -5.30 -10.31
CA CYS A 47 -3.68 -4.04 -9.56
C CYS A 47 -5.05 -3.35 -9.73
N TYR A 48 -5.51 -3.20 -10.97
CA TYR A 48 -6.77 -2.54 -11.27
C TYR A 48 -7.94 -3.29 -10.63
N LYS A 49 -8.00 -4.61 -10.80
CA LYS A 49 -9.04 -5.46 -10.22
C LYS A 49 -9.08 -5.39 -8.70
N VAL A 50 -7.92 -5.41 -8.04
CA VAL A 50 -7.83 -5.30 -6.57
C VAL A 50 -8.34 -3.95 -6.10
N LEU A 51 -7.90 -2.85 -6.72
CA LEU A 51 -8.38 -1.51 -6.35
C LEU A 51 -9.89 -1.39 -6.56
N LYS A 52 -10.40 -1.75 -7.74
CA LYS A 52 -11.84 -1.64 -8.08
C LYS A 52 -12.72 -2.61 -7.29
N SER A 53 -12.15 -3.60 -6.60
CA SER A 53 -12.91 -4.48 -5.71
C SER A 53 -13.39 -3.77 -4.44
N ASP A 54 -12.79 -2.64 -4.08
CA ASP A 54 -13.20 -1.84 -2.93
C ASP A 54 -14.13 -0.70 -3.37
N PRO A 55 -15.39 -0.65 -2.88
CA PRO A 55 -16.35 0.38 -3.27
C PRO A 55 -15.87 1.82 -3.03
N ARG A 56 -14.92 2.03 -2.10
CA ARG A 56 -14.34 3.34 -1.79
C ARG A 56 -13.56 3.93 -2.97
N THR A 57 -13.14 3.13 -3.95
CA THR A 57 -12.40 3.63 -5.13
C THR A 57 -13.29 4.18 -6.24
N ARG A 58 -14.62 4.21 -6.07
CA ARG A 58 -15.54 4.69 -7.12
C ARG A 58 -15.44 6.19 -7.38
N ASN A 59 -15.18 6.98 -6.34
CA ASN A 59 -15.13 8.45 -6.39
C ASN A 59 -14.00 8.97 -5.50
N VAL A 60 -12.78 8.55 -5.81
CA VAL A 60 -11.62 8.76 -4.93
C VAL A 60 -10.60 9.70 -5.57
N ASP A 61 -9.96 10.55 -4.78
CA ASP A 61 -8.78 11.30 -5.20
C ASP A 61 -7.49 10.49 -4.98
N ALA A 62 -6.34 11.06 -5.31
CA ALA A 62 -5.06 10.37 -5.13
C ALA A 62 -4.78 9.98 -3.67
N ARG A 63 -5.17 10.82 -2.69
CA ARG A 63 -4.95 10.55 -1.27
C ARG A 63 -5.83 9.40 -0.79
N GLY A 64 -7.11 9.41 -1.15
CA GLY A 64 -8.03 8.34 -0.82
C GLY A 64 -7.65 7.03 -1.51
N LEU A 65 -7.13 7.07 -2.75
CA LEU A 65 -6.67 5.85 -3.43
C LEU A 65 -5.46 5.25 -2.71
N ALA A 66 -4.54 6.09 -2.22
CA ALA A 66 -3.42 5.65 -1.39
C ALA A 66 -3.93 5.03 -0.07
N GLU A 67 -4.91 5.64 0.59
CA GLU A 67 -5.50 5.09 1.82
C GLU A 67 -6.14 3.72 1.59
N VAL A 68 -6.95 3.58 0.54
CA VAL A 68 -7.56 2.29 0.18
C VAL A 68 -6.50 1.25 -0.14
N SER A 69 -5.45 1.63 -0.87
CA SER A 69 -4.34 0.73 -1.21
C SER A 69 -3.62 0.20 0.05
N ILE A 70 -3.34 1.08 1.02
CA ILE A 70 -2.72 0.71 2.30
C ILE A 70 -3.63 -0.21 3.11
N ASP A 71 -4.94 0.04 3.12
CA ASP A 71 -5.92 -0.79 3.82
C ASP A 71 -6.02 -2.19 3.21
N LEU A 72 -6.06 -2.29 1.88
CA LEU A 72 -6.07 -3.57 1.17
C LEU A 72 -4.79 -4.36 1.44
N ALA A 73 -3.62 -3.69 1.37
CA ALA A 73 -2.33 -4.29 1.70
C ALA A 73 -2.30 -4.79 3.16
N SER A 74 -2.75 -3.97 4.10
CA SER A 74 -2.81 -4.31 5.53
C SER A 74 -3.73 -5.50 5.80
N LYS A 75 -4.93 -5.52 5.20
CA LYS A 75 -5.88 -6.61 5.31
C LYS A 75 -5.28 -7.92 4.79
N LYS A 76 -4.60 -7.87 3.64
CA LYS A 76 -3.92 -9.04 3.11
C LYS A 76 -2.79 -9.48 4.04
N ALA A 77 -1.90 -8.58 4.44
CA ALA A 77 -0.75 -8.91 5.28
C ALA A 77 -1.19 -9.59 6.57
N ASN A 78 -2.21 -9.06 7.25
CA ASN A 78 -2.81 -9.67 8.44
C ASN A 78 -3.40 -11.07 8.18
N LYS A 79 -4.13 -11.24 7.07
CA LYS A 79 -4.68 -12.56 6.69
C LYS A 79 -3.57 -13.57 6.43
N THR A 80 -2.52 -13.16 5.73
CA THR A 80 -1.37 -14.03 5.43
C THR A 80 -0.58 -14.37 6.70
N HIS A 81 -0.32 -13.38 7.56
CA HIS A 81 0.31 -13.59 8.88
C HIS A 81 -0.46 -14.62 9.72
N SER A 82 -1.79 -14.48 9.79
CA SER A 82 -2.67 -15.42 10.51
C SER A 82 -2.59 -16.83 9.94
N LEU A 83 -2.55 -16.96 8.61
CA LEU A 83 -2.42 -18.25 7.94
C LEU A 83 -1.06 -18.91 8.21
N ILE A 84 0.03 -18.13 8.15
CA ILE A 84 1.38 -18.61 8.49
C ILE A 84 1.43 -19.11 9.94
N ASN A 85 0.87 -18.37 10.89
CA ASN A 85 0.80 -18.80 12.29
C ASN A 85 -0.03 -20.08 12.46
N SER A 86 -1.07 -20.29 11.65
CA SER A 86 -1.79 -21.57 11.61
C SER A 86 -0.87 -22.73 11.20
N PHE A 87 0.02 -22.52 10.23
CA PHE A 87 0.98 -23.54 9.81
C PHE A 87 2.06 -23.82 10.85
N VAL A 88 2.54 -22.80 11.57
CA VAL A 88 3.46 -22.98 12.71
C VAL A 88 2.89 -23.97 13.72
N ASN A 89 1.59 -23.87 14.01
CA ASN A 89 0.92 -24.70 15.00
C ASN A 89 0.62 -26.12 14.49
N LYS A 90 0.43 -26.30 13.18
CA LYS A 90 0.05 -27.58 12.57
C LYS A 90 1.24 -28.43 12.11
N THR A 91 2.39 -27.83 11.86
CA THR A 91 3.55 -28.58 11.36
C THR A 91 4.31 -29.29 12.49
N HIS A 92 4.65 -30.55 12.25
CA HIS A 92 5.57 -31.33 13.09
C HIS A 92 7.02 -31.28 12.59
N ASP A 93 7.23 -30.83 11.35
CA ASP A 93 8.56 -30.65 10.78
C ASP A 93 9.21 -29.39 11.37
N SER A 94 10.35 -29.57 12.05
CA SER A 94 11.10 -28.51 12.73
C SER A 94 11.68 -27.47 11.77
N ARG A 95 12.13 -27.89 10.57
CA ARG A 95 12.65 -27.00 9.53
C ARG A 95 11.52 -26.12 9.00
N LEU A 96 10.36 -26.70 8.70
CA LEU A 96 9.18 -25.95 8.25
C LEU A 96 8.70 -24.98 9.33
N LYS A 97 8.70 -25.42 10.59
CA LYS A 97 8.31 -24.57 11.72
C LYS A 97 9.17 -23.32 11.83
N ASN A 98 10.48 -23.46 11.65
CA ASN A 98 11.41 -22.34 11.66
C ASN A 98 11.18 -21.40 10.48
N ILE A 99 10.96 -21.94 9.27
CA ILE A 99 10.63 -21.15 8.09
C ILE A 99 9.33 -20.35 8.30
N TYR A 100 8.28 -20.98 8.82
CA TYR A 100 7.02 -20.30 9.09
C TYR A 100 7.16 -19.23 10.18
N LYS A 101 7.94 -19.47 11.23
CA LYS A 101 8.22 -18.45 12.26
C LYS A 101 8.95 -17.24 11.68
N LEU A 102 9.96 -17.45 10.84
CA LEU A 102 10.67 -16.35 10.17
C LEU A 102 9.71 -15.55 9.28
N CYS A 103 8.95 -16.23 8.43
CA CYS A 103 7.90 -15.59 7.64
C CYS A 103 6.87 -14.83 8.48
N SER A 104 6.49 -15.37 9.64
CA SER A 104 5.57 -14.71 10.56
C SER A 104 6.15 -13.39 11.06
N SER A 105 7.42 -13.37 11.47
CA SER A 105 8.14 -12.15 11.87
C SER A 105 8.13 -11.11 10.76
N ASN A 106 8.55 -11.49 9.54
CA ASN A 106 8.58 -10.57 8.41
C ASN A 106 7.19 -9.98 8.08
N TYR A 107 6.13 -10.80 8.16
CA TYR A 107 4.77 -10.27 7.95
C TYR A 107 4.33 -9.33 9.07
N ASN A 108 4.72 -9.59 10.32
CA ASN A 108 4.47 -8.68 11.44
C ASN A 108 5.21 -7.34 11.26
N ASP A 109 6.45 -7.37 10.76
CA ASP A 109 7.23 -6.18 10.44
C ASP A 109 6.62 -5.39 9.27
N ALA A 110 6.22 -6.07 8.19
CA ALA A 110 5.49 -5.43 7.09
C ALA A 110 4.17 -4.78 7.55
N ILE A 111 3.44 -5.40 8.48
CA ILE A 111 2.21 -4.82 9.07
C ILE A 111 2.53 -3.55 9.86
N ARG A 112 3.63 -3.54 10.61
CA ARG A 112 4.11 -2.37 11.35
C ARG A 112 4.46 -1.23 10.39
N ASP A 113 5.17 -1.51 9.31
CA ASP A 113 5.56 -0.49 8.32
C ASP A 113 4.33 0.05 7.57
N LEU A 114 3.35 -0.79 7.24
CA LEU A 114 2.06 -0.35 6.69
C LEU A 114 1.30 0.59 7.63
N LYS A 115 1.37 0.36 8.95
CA LYS A 115 0.80 1.27 9.95
C LYS A 115 1.54 2.61 9.96
N VAL A 116 2.87 2.60 9.84
CA VAL A 116 3.67 3.82 9.73
C VAL A 116 3.32 4.61 8.46
N ILE A 117 3.21 3.93 7.31
CA ILE A 117 2.77 4.54 6.05
C ILE A 117 1.41 5.22 6.22
N LYS A 118 0.45 4.55 6.87
CA LYS A 118 -0.87 5.14 7.13
C LYS A 118 -0.79 6.40 7.99
N ASN A 119 0.10 6.43 8.98
CA ASN A 119 0.32 7.62 9.81
C ASN A 119 0.95 8.77 8.99
N TYR A 120 1.94 8.49 8.15
CA TYR A 120 2.54 9.50 7.27
C TYR A 120 1.54 10.05 6.24
N LEU A 121 0.66 9.20 5.70
CA LEU A 121 -0.42 9.64 4.82
C LEU A 121 -1.38 10.59 5.56
N LYS A 122 -1.74 10.27 6.80
CA LYS A 122 -2.61 11.12 7.63
C LYS A 122 -1.97 12.46 7.96
N SER A 123 -0.71 12.47 8.36
CA SER A 123 0.02 13.68 8.76
C SER A 123 0.56 14.51 7.59
N GLY A 124 0.40 14.06 6.34
CA GLY A 124 0.94 14.74 5.17
C GLY A 124 2.45 14.57 4.97
N ALA A 125 3.10 13.66 5.70
CA ALA A 125 4.53 13.39 5.62
C ALA A 125 4.88 12.46 4.44
N PHE A 126 4.39 12.78 3.23
CA PHE A 126 4.45 11.90 2.06
C PHE A 126 5.88 11.50 1.64
N LYS A 127 6.85 12.39 1.87
CA LYS A 127 8.28 12.14 1.62
C LYS A 127 8.85 10.93 2.39
N ASN A 128 8.21 10.51 3.48
CA ASN A 128 8.65 9.37 4.29
C ASN A 128 7.95 8.05 3.90
N ILE A 129 6.96 8.08 3.01
CA ILE A 129 6.22 6.90 2.58
C ILE A 129 7.09 5.93 1.74
N PRO A 130 7.89 6.39 0.76
CA PRO A 130 8.60 5.48 -0.14
C PRO A 130 9.57 4.52 0.57
N VAL A 131 10.28 5.00 1.61
CA VAL A 131 11.18 4.15 2.39
C VAL A 131 10.40 3.04 3.10
N GLN A 132 9.28 3.36 3.74
CA GLN A 132 8.47 2.36 4.44
C GLN A 132 7.78 1.38 3.48
N VAL A 133 7.41 1.83 2.27
CA VAL A 133 6.86 0.94 1.23
C VAL A 133 7.93 -0.05 0.77
N LYS A 134 9.18 0.40 0.62
CA LYS A 134 10.32 -0.44 0.29
C LYS A 134 10.55 -1.48 1.40
N ASP A 135 10.63 -1.05 2.65
CA ASP A 135 10.85 -1.91 3.81
C ASP A 135 9.77 -3.01 3.89
N ALA A 136 8.49 -2.62 3.86
CA ALA A 136 7.37 -3.57 3.88
C ALA A 136 7.41 -4.58 2.72
N SER A 137 7.85 -4.14 1.54
CA SER A 137 7.97 -5.00 0.36
C SER A 137 9.14 -5.97 0.47
N GLU A 138 10.26 -5.54 1.03
CA GLU A 138 11.44 -6.36 1.28
C GLU A 138 11.14 -7.44 2.32
N GLU A 139 10.44 -7.11 3.41
CA GLU A 139 10.00 -8.08 4.41
C GLU A 139 9.16 -9.21 3.80
N ILE A 140 8.17 -8.85 2.99
CA ILE A 140 7.32 -9.82 2.27
C ILE A 140 8.15 -10.65 1.28
N LYS A 141 9.10 -10.04 0.58
CA LYS A 141 9.97 -10.73 -0.38
C LYS A 141 10.90 -11.73 0.31
N GLN A 142 11.47 -11.37 1.45
CA GLN A 142 12.33 -12.26 2.22
C GLN A 142 11.60 -13.54 2.62
N CYS A 143 10.34 -13.45 3.08
CA CYS A 143 9.54 -14.65 3.33
C CYS A 143 9.42 -15.55 2.09
N LYS A 144 9.18 -14.97 0.90
CA LYS A 144 9.15 -15.73 -0.37
C LYS A 144 10.49 -16.39 -0.69
N ASN A 145 11.60 -15.70 -0.45
CA ASN A 145 12.94 -16.21 -0.74
C ASN A 145 13.34 -17.38 0.17
N VAL A 146 12.99 -17.32 1.46
CA VAL A 146 13.22 -18.41 2.42
C VAL A 146 12.56 -19.70 1.93
N PHE A 147 11.39 -19.58 1.31
CA PHE A 147 10.72 -20.72 0.69
C PHE A 147 11.34 -21.17 -0.65
N GLY A 148 11.86 -20.25 -1.46
CA GLY A 148 12.53 -20.55 -2.73
C GLY A 148 13.86 -21.31 -2.56
N GLY A 149 14.56 -21.10 -1.44
CA GLY A 149 15.78 -21.82 -1.07
C GLY A 149 15.58 -23.20 -0.45
N ALA A 150 14.33 -23.60 -0.15
CA ALA A 150 14.03 -24.93 0.38
C ALA A 150 13.96 -25.97 -0.77
N THR A 151 15.10 -26.58 -1.08
CA THR A 151 15.30 -27.57 -2.15
C THR A 151 14.49 -28.88 -1.99
N SER A 152 14.24 -29.52 -3.15
CA SER A 152 13.71 -30.87 -3.45
C SER A 152 12.38 -31.32 -2.80
N ASP A 153 12.23 -31.35 -1.47
CA ASP A 153 10.99 -31.77 -0.79
C ASP A 153 9.91 -30.66 -0.74
N GLY A 154 10.19 -29.53 -1.38
CA GLY A 154 9.36 -28.34 -1.39
C GLY A 154 8.02 -28.46 -2.10
N ALA A 155 7.55 -29.64 -2.52
CA ALA A 155 6.25 -29.77 -3.20
C ALA A 155 5.07 -29.43 -2.27
N HIS A 156 5.13 -29.84 -0.99
CA HIS A 156 4.14 -29.46 0.03
C HIS A 156 4.23 -27.96 0.35
N ILE A 157 5.46 -27.47 0.54
CA ILE A 157 5.79 -26.07 0.82
C ILE A 157 5.28 -25.15 -0.31
N ARG A 158 5.58 -25.47 -1.57
CA ARG A 158 5.11 -24.78 -2.77
C ARG A 158 3.58 -24.78 -2.90
N ARG A 159 2.89 -25.79 -2.37
CA ARG A 159 1.42 -25.89 -2.40
C ARG A 159 0.80 -24.95 -1.37
N GLU A 160 1.34 -24.91 -0.16
CA GLU A 160 0.88 -23.97 0.88
C GLU A 160 1.24 -22.52 0.53
N ILE A 161 2.37 -22.28 -0.14
CA ILE A 161 2.71 -20.94 -0.67
C ILE A 161 1.78 -20.52 -1.80
N ARG A 162 1.39 -21.44 -2.69
CA ARG A 162 0.37 -21.14 -3.70
C ARG A 162 -0.96 -20.72 -3.05
N ARG A 163 -1.31 -21.30 -1.89
CA ARG A 163 -2.47 -20.86 -1.08
C ARG A 163 -2.26 -19.46 -0.46
N LEU A 164 -1.03 -19.10 -0.08
CA LEU A 164 -0.66 -17.75 0.38
C LEU A 164 -0.69 -16.71 -0.78
N ASN A 165 -0.30 -17.13 -1.99
CA ASN A 165 -0.10 -16.33 -3.20
C ASN A 165 -1.37 -15.98 -4.00
N PHE A 166 -2.50 -15.71 -3.33
CA PHE A 166 -3.63 -14.99 -3.96
C PHE A 166 -3.30 -13.51 -4.32
N LEU A 167 -2.03 -13.13 -4.47
CA LEU A 167 -1.59 -11.80 -4.88
C LEU A 167 -0.37 -11.77 -5.83
N SER A 168 0.15 -12.91 -6.27
CA SER A 168 1.02 -12.90 -7.45
C SER A 168 0.15 -13.17 -8.67
N ALA A 169 -0.36 -12.08 -9.22
CA ALA A 169 -0.38 -11.94 -10.66
C ALA A 169 0.86 -11.13 -11.04
#